data_AF-A0A3D0UV30-F1
#
_entry.id   AF-A0A3D0UV30-F1
#
_cell.length_a   1.000
_cell.length_b   1.000
_cell.length_c   1.000
_cell.angle_alpha   90.00
_cell.angle_beta   90.00
_cell.angle_gamma   90.00
#
_symmetry.space_group_name_H-M   'P 1'
#
loop_
_entity.id
_entity.type
_entity.pdbx_description
1 polymer ?
#
loop_
_entity_poly.entity_id
_entity_poly.type
_entity_poly.pdbx_seq_one_letter_code
_entity_poly.pdbx_strand_id
1 'polypeptide(L)'
;MFPEKKVWIAGNFDIPVSEILAQIIETKQTNKEHIMVVECSSFMLYQLQDFSFDYSILLNIARDHLDWHKDWDEYRDSKLNLLKFTKKCGICPLELMEHLSHETRNHTKKLPLEYDLSETQFLGKHNQSNLAAVRLLTENYVVDSHLDLAMYQEKFTEVVKTVSPLDHRLKLLTEK
;
A
#
# COMPACT_ATOMS: atom_id res chain seq x y z
N MET A 1 23.86 5.36 -1.75
CA MET A 1 23.36 4.84 -0.45
C MET A 1 21.94 5.37 -0.25
N PHE A 2 21.00 4.55 0.23
CA PHE A 2 19.64 5.03 0.53
C PHE A 2 19.64 5.85 1.82
N PRO A 3 18.88 6.95 1.91
CA PRO A 3 18.78 7.74 3.13
C PRO A 3 18.12 6.92 4.24
N GLU A 4 18.65 7.04 5.46
CA GLU A 4 17.99 6.48 6.63
C GLU A 4 16.77 7.33 6.98
N LYS A 5 15.58 6.78 6.74
CA LYS A 5 14.30 7.39 7.09
C LYS A 5 13.61 6.58 8.16
N LYS A 6 12.95 7.26 9.10
CA LYS A 6 12.14 6.59 10.11
C LYS A 6 10.84 6.10 9.46
N VAL A 7 10.59 4.79 9.53
CA VAL A 7 9.40 4.16 8.97
C VAL A 7 8.44 3.81 10.10
N TRP A 8 7.16 4.09 9.88
CA TRP A 8 6.06 3.83 10.81
C TRP A 8 5.01 2.97 10.11
N ILE A 9 4.46 1.98 10.80
CA ILE A 9 3.34 1.16 10.33
C ILE A 9 2.14 1.51 11.20
N ALA A 10 1.01 1.86 10.59
CA ALA A 10 -0.15 2.41 11.28
C ALA A 10 -1.47 2.07 10.57
N GLY A 11 -2.57 2.55 11.13
CA GLY A 11 -3.88 2.55 10.49
C GLY A 11 -4.80 1.53 11.11
N ASN A 12 -5.43 0.69 10.29
CA ASN A 12 -6.32 -0.39 10.71
C ASN A 12 -5.57 -1.65 11.23
N PHE A 13 -4.29 -1.46 11.59
CA PHE A 13 -3.47 -2.33 12.45
C PHE A 13 -3.56 -1.91 13.93
N ASP A 14 -2.66 -2.44 14.78
CA ASP A 14 -2.63 -2.21 16.22
C ASP A 14 -2.41 -0.74 16.65
N ILE A 15 -1.78 0.09 15.82
CA ILE A 15 -1.39 1.48 16.17
C ILE A 15 -2.14 2.51 15.29
N PRO A 16 -2.98 3.37 15.89
CA PRO A 16 -3.65 4.45 15.18
C PRO A 16 -2.68 5.51 14.62
N VAL A 17 -3.00 6.07 13.45
CA VAL A 17 -2.21 7.17 12.83
C VAL A 17 -2.03 8.36 13.78
N SER A 18 -3.07 8.72 14.53
CA SER A 18 -3.05 9.84 15.48
C SER A 18 -2.03 9.66 16.60
N GLU A 19 -1.81 8.42 17.05
CA GLU A 19 -0.84 8.12 18.11
C GLU A 19 0.59 8.39 17.63
N ILE A 20 0.92 7.96 16.40
CA ILE A 20 2.23 8.19 15.79
C ILE A 20 2.46 9.69 15.57
N LEU A 21 1.45 10.42 15.10
CA LEU A 21 1.54 11.87 14.92
C LEU A 21 1.76 12.60 16.25
N ALA A 22 1.03 12.22 17.31
CA ALA A 22 1.24 12.75 18.65
C ALA A 22 2.68 12.51 19.11
N GLN A 23 3.20 11.29 18.95
CA GLN A 23 4.57 10.96 19.30
C GLN A 23 5.61 11.80 18.54
N ILE A 24 5.42 12.02 17.23
CA ILE A 24 6.33 12.85 16.43
C ILE A 24 6.34 14.30 16.92
N ILE A 25 5.16 14.84 17.28
CA ILE A 25 5.01 16.21 17.79
C ILE A 25 5.65 16.33 19.18
N GLU A 26 5.30 15.45 20.12
CA GLU A 26 5.79 15.47 21.50
C GLU A 26 7.30 15.32 21.58
N THR A 27 7.87 14.45 20.73
CA THR A 27 9.33 14.25 20.67
C THR A 27 10.06 15.29 19.81
N LYS A 28 9.35 16.32 19.30
CA LYS A 28 9.89 17.40 18.47
C LYS A 28 10.64 16.90 17.23
N GLN A 29 10.13 15.84 16.60
CA GLN A 29 10.70 15.24 15.39
C GLN A 29 10.00 15.70 14.10
N THR A 30 9.21 16.77 14.15
CA THR A 30 8.44 17.29 12.99
C THR A 30 9.31 17.82 11.87
N ASN A 31 10.57 18.16 12.14
CA ASN A 31 11.56 18.59 11.15
C ASN A 31 12.32 17.43 10.46
N LYS A 32 12.06 16.19 10.86
CA LYS A 32 12.65 14.99 10.25
C LYS A 32 11.72 14.41 9.20
N GLU A 33 12.29 13.75 8.20
CA GLU A 33 11.51 12.98 7.25
C GLU A 33 11.08 11.64 7.86
N HIS A 34 9.77 11.37 7.79
CA HIS A 34 9.16 10.12 8.22
C HIS A 34 8.43 9.48 7.03
N ILE A 35 8.44 8.17 6.96
CA ILE A 35 7.58 7.39 6.06
C ILE A 35 6.52 6.72 6.92
N MET A 36 5.26 6.86 6.53
CA MET A 36 4.16 6.17 7.17
C MET A 36 3.50 5.21 6.19
N VAL A 37 3.45 3.93 6.55
CA VAL A 37 2.72 2.89 5.84
C VAL A 37 1.41 2.67 6.58
N VAL A 38 0.30 3.10 5.97
CA VAL A 38 -1.02 3.10 6.61
C VAL A 38 -1.92 2.07 5.94
N GLU A 39 -2.37 1.07 6.70
CA GLU A 39 -3.45 0.19 6.27
C GLU A 39 -4.80 0.87 6.52
N CYS A 40 -5.68 0.90 5.51
CA CYS A 40 -6.91 1.67 5.56
C CYS A 40 -8.12 0.78 5.31
N SER A 41 -9.06 0.77 6.25
CA SER A 41 -10.37 0.15 6.05
C SER A 41 -11.30 1.05 5.22
N SER A 42 -12.39 0.49 4.69
CA SER A 42 -13.40 1.27 3.96
C SER A 42 -14.03 2.37 4.83
N PHE A 43 -14.21 2.12 6.12
CA PHE A 43 -14.76 3.12 7.06
C PHE A 43 -13.85 4.34 7.20
N MET A 44 -12.54 4.12 7.30
CA MET A 44 -11.58 5.22 7.36
C MET A 44 -11.60 6.04 6.06
N LEU A 45 -11.60 5.35 4.91
CA LEU A 45 -11.60 5.98 3.59
C LEU A 45 -12.90 6.72 3.26
N TYR A 46 -14.03 6.25 3.80
CA TYR A 46 -15.32 6.92 3.68
C TYR A 46 -15.32 8.31 4.34
N GLN A 47 -14.64 8.45 5.47
CA GLN A 47 -14.64 9.68 6.28
C GLN A 47 -13.52 10.68 5.91
N LEU A 48 -12.67 10.37 4.93
CA LEU A 48 -11.57 11.26 4.56
C LEU A 48 -12.08 12.58 3.98
N GLN A 49 -11.48 13.68 4.45
CA GLN A 49 -11.74 15.04 3.96
C GLN A 49 -10.44 15.76 3.63
N ASP A 50 -9.64 16.10 4.64
CA ASP A 50 -8.39 16.86 4.49
C ASP A 50 -7.17 15.98 4.79
N PHE A 51 -7.12 14.81 4.15
CA PHE A 51 -6.02 13.87 4.27
C PHE A 51 -5.58 13.44 2.87
N SER A 52 -4.28 13.19 2.69
CA SER A 52 -3.76 12.73 1.40
C SER A 52 -2.65 11.73 1.59
N PHE A 53 -2.61 10.75 0.69
CA PHE A 53 -1.50 9.82 0.55
C PHE A 53 -0.57 10.31 -0.57
N ASP A 54 0.74 10.15 -0.42
CA ASP A 54 1.65 10.36 -1.56
C ASP A 54 1.48 9.24 -2.59
N TYR A 55 1.46 8.00 -2.11
CA TYR A 55 1.30 6.79 -2.90
C TYR A 55 0.25 5.88 -2.25
N SER A 56 -0.49 5.13 -3.06
CA SER A 56 -1.46 4.16 -2.54
C SER A 56 -1.58 2.91 -3.39
N ILE A 57 -2.00 1.81 -2.74
CA ILE A 57 -2.34 0.55 -3.40
C ILE A 57 -3.75 0.18 -2.97
N LEU A 58 -4.65 0.03 -3.94
CA LEU A 58 -5.93 -0.64 -3.77
C LEU A 58 -5.81 -2.05 -4.36
N LEU A 59 -5.64 -3.07 -3.51
CA LEU A 59 -5.38 -4.44 -3.96
C LEU A 59 -6.58 -5.10 -4.65
N ASN A 60 -7.77 -4.95 -4.06
CA ASN A 60 -9.03 -5.48 -4.56
C ASN A 60 -10.21 -4.79 -3.87
N ILE A 61 -11.41 -4.99 -4.41
CA ILE A 61 -12.67 -4.69 -3.74
C ILE A 61 -13.47 -5.99 -3.69
N ALA A 62 -13.28 -6.75 -2.60
CA ALA A 62 -14.08 -7.94 -2.32
C ALA A 62 -15.29 -7.56 -1.45
N ARG A 63 -16.41 -8.27 -1.65
CA ARG A 63 -17.61 -8.16 -0.80
C ARG A 63 -17.26 -8.55 0.63
N ASP A 64 -17.17 -7.54 1.47
CA ASP A 64 -16.98 -7.67 2.92
C ASP A 64 -17.79 -6.55 3.58
N HIS A 65 -18.45 -6.82 4.70
CA HIS A 65 -19.22 -5.83 5.48
C HIS A 65 -20.37 -5.11 4.74
N LEU A 66 -21.28 -5.87 4.10
CA LEU A 66 -22.50 -5.31 3.47
C LEU A 66 -23.51 -4.71 4.46
N ASP A 67 -23.33 -4.89 5.77
CA ASP A 67 -24.32 -4.47 6.78
C ASP A 67 -24.22 -2.99 7.17
N TRP A 68 -23.13 -2.30 6.79
CA TRP A 68 -22.91 -0.88 7.15
C TRP A 68 -23.00 0.09 5.98
N HIS A 69 -22.57 -0.33 4.79
CA HIS A 69 -22.72 0.48 3.59
C HIS A 69 -24.14 0.31 3.06
N LYS A 70 -24.73 1.39 2.56
CA LYS A 70 -26.10 1.40 2.01
C LYS A 70 -26.25 0.40 0.88
N ASP A 71 -25.23 0.30 0.03
CA ASP A 71 -25.17 -0.61 -1.11
C ASP A 71 -23.72 -0.90 -1.54
N TRP A 72 -23.57 -1.73 -2.56
CA TRP A 72 -22.27 -2.11 -3.11
C TRP A 72 -21.53 -0.93 -3.75
N ASP A 73 -22.25 0.02 -4.33
CA ASP A 73 -21.65 1.17 -4.99
C ASP A 73 -21.03 2.11 -3.95
N GLU A 74 -21.71 2.36 -2.82
CA GLU A 74 -21.14 3.14 -1.70
C GLU A 74 -19.88 2.47 -1.12
N TYR A 75 -19.92 1.14 -0.93
CA TYR A 75 -18.73 0.41 -0.46
C TYR A 75 -17.56 0.51 -1.44
N ARG A 76 -17.81 0.33 -2.74
CA ARG A 76 -16.79 0.49 -3.78
C ARG A 76 -16.22 1.90 -3.76
N ASP A 77 -17.09 2.90 -3.80
CA ASP A 77 -16.71 4.30 -3.90
C ASP A 77 -15.94 4.75 -2.64
N SER A 78 -16.30 4.21 -1.46
CA SER A 78 -15.52 4.42 -0.23
C SER A 78 -14.09 3.93 -0.34
N LYS A 79 -13.83 2.79 -1.01
CA LYS A 79 -12.47 2.30 -1.23
C LYS A 79 -11.75 3.07 -2.33
N LEU A 80 -12.48 3.51 -3.36
CA LEU A 80 -11.92 4.35 -4.44
C LEU A 80 -11.48 5.74 -3.92
N ASN A 81 -12.02 6.22 -2.80
CA ASN A 81 -11.52 7.42 -2.14
C ASN A 81 -10.01 7.33 -1.84
N LEU A 82 -9.46 6.14 -1.57
CA LEU A 82 -8.00 5.97 -1.41
C LEU A 82 -7.24 6.57 -2.59
N LEU A 83 -7.65 6.24 -3.82
CA LEU A 83 -7.03 6.73 -5.04
C LEU A 83 -7.34 8.21 -5.28
N LYS A 84 -8.57 8.65 -4.98
CA LYS A 84 -8.96 10.06 -5.08
C LYS A 84 -8.09 10.97 -4.20
N PHE A 85 -7.74 10.52 -2.99
CA PHE A 85 -6.90 11.26 -2.04
C PHE A 85 -5.40 10.95 -2.22
N THR A 86 -4.99 10.32 -3.32
CA THR A 86 -3.58 10.05 -3.64
C THR A 86 -3.01 11.14 -4.53
N LYS A 87 -1.86 11.71 -4.15
CA LYS A 87 -1.24 12.85 -4.84
C LYS A 87 -0.34 12.46 -6.00
N LYS A 88 0.49 11.43 -5.85
CA LYS A 88 1.54 11.11 -6.84
C LYS A 88 1.20 9.89 -7.67
N CYS A 89 1.00 8.73 -7.05
CA CYS A 89 0.74 7.50 -7.78
C CYS A 89 -0.15 6.54 -6.99
N GLY A 90 -1.32 6.24 -7.55
CA GLY A 90 -2.19 5.16 -7.09
C GLY A 90 -1.95 3.89 -7.92
N ILE A 91 -2.22 2.72 -7.34
CA ILE A 91 -2.20 1.44 -8.04
C ILE A 91 -3.50 0.71 -7.77
N CYS A 92 -4.18 0.23 -8.82
CA CYS A 92 -5.41 -0.55 -8.67
C CYS A 92 -5.59 -1.60 -9.78
N PRO A 93 -6.41 -2.64 -9.55
CA PRO A 93 -6.85 -3.56 -10.59
C PRO A 93 -7.41 -2.84 -11.82
N LEU A 94 -7.25 -3.44 -13.00
CA LEU A 94 -7.65 -2.82 -14.27
C LEU A 94 -9.16 -2.58 -14.34
N GLU A 95 -9.93 -3.54 -13.83
CA GLU A 95 -11.38 -3.49 -13.73
C GLU A 95 -11.89 -2.32 -12.87
N LEU A 96 -11.08 -1.76 -11.97
CA LEU A 96 -11.47 -0.61 -11.18
C LEU A 96 -11.20 0.72 -11.88
N MET A 97 -10.35 0.74 -12.93
CA MET A 97 -9.96 1.97 -13.62
C MET A 97 -11.13 2.65 -14.33
N GLU A 98 -12.18 1.90 -14.70
CA GLU A 98 -13.38 2.47 -15.33
C GLU A 98 -14.24 3.29 -14.36
N HIS A 99 -14.12 3.05 -13.06
CA HIS A 99 -14.83 3.79 -12.01
C HIS A 99 -14.08 5.05 -11.56
N LEU A 100 -12.87 5.28 -12.06
CA LEU A 100 -12.07 6.45 -11.70
C LEU A 100 -12.45 7.67 -12.51
N SER A 101 -12.44 8.84 -11.87
CA SER A 101 -12.46 10.12 -12.59
C SER A 101 -11.26 10.23 -13.52
N HIS A 102 -11.36 11.08 -14.55
CA HIS A 102 -10.23 11.34 -15.46
C HIS A 102 -8.98 11.82 -14.71
N GLU A 103 -9.15 12.70 -13.73
CA GLU A 103 -8.05 13.21 -12.89
C GLU A 103 -7.38 12.08 -12.11
N THR A 104 -8.17 11.27 -11.39
CA THR A 104 -7.66 10.14 -10.61
C THR A 104 -6.95 9.11 -11.48
N ARG A 105 -7.48 8.86 -12.69
CA ARG A 105 -6.92 7.91 -13.63
C ARG A 105 -5.55 8.33 -14.16
N ASN A 106 -5.30 9.62 -14.35
CA ASN A 106 -4.03 10.13 -14.89
C ASN A 106 -2.81 9.80 -14.03
N HIS A 107 -3.03 9.66 -12.72
CA HIS A 107 -1.98 9.31 -11.76
C HIS A 107 -2.19 7.92 -11.15
N THR A 108 -3.00 7.06 -11.78
CA THR A 108 -3.23 5.69 -11.32
C THR A 108 -2.69 4.68 -12.32
N LYS A 109 -1.84 3.77 -11.84
CA LYS A 109 -1.28 2.68 -12.63
C LYS A 109 -2.07 1.39 -12.41
N LYS A 110 -2.11 0.55 -13.46
CA LYS A 110 -2.71 -0.79 -13.36
C LYS A 110 -1.84 -1.67 -12.44
N LEU A 111 -2.49 -2.38 -11.54
CA LEU A 111 -1.87 -3.41 -10.71
C LEU A 111 -1.33 -4.55 -11.59
N PRO A 112 -0.04 -4.90 -11.48
CA PRO A 112 0.50 -6.05 -12.20
C PRO A 112 0.01 -7.34 -11.56
N LEU A 113 -0.33 -8.33 -12.39
CA LEU A 113 -0.96 -9.56 -11.91
C LEU A 113 0.03 -10.51 -11.23
N GLU A 114 1.30 -10.46 -11.64
CA GLU A 114 2.27 -11.50 -11.29
C GLU A 114 3.61 -10.92 -10.83
N TYR A 115 4.15 -11.55 -9.77
CA TYR A 115 5.52 -11.43 -9.30
C TYR A 115 6.03 -12.87 -9.10
N ASP A 116 7.31 -13.11 -9.42
CA ASP A 116 7.92 -14.42 -9.23
C ASP A 116 8.17 -14.70 -7.75
N LEU A 117 7.51 -15.73 -7.21
CA LEU A 117 7.59 -16.10 -5.80
C LEU A 117 8.68 -17.15 -5.52
N SER A 118 9.37 -17.66 -6.55
CA SER A 118 10.33 -18.76 -6.45
C SER A 118 11.38 -18.56 -5.34
N GLU A 119 11.84 -17.32 -5.18
CA GLU A 119 12.84 -16.91 -4.20
C GLU A 119 12.22 -16.29 -2.93
N THR A 120 10.94 -16.53 -2.65
CA THR A 120 10.23 -15.90 -1.52
C THR A 120 9.60 -16.93 -0.60
N GLN A 121 9.26 -16.52 0.63
CA GLN A 121 8.53 -17.37 1.58
C GLN A 121 7.00 -17.32 1.37
N PHE A 122 6.52 -16.53 0.39
CA PHE A 122 5.11 -16.33 0.11
C PHE A 122 4.60 -17.35 -0.92
N LEU A 123 3.34 -17.77 -0.78
CA LEU A 123 2.71 -18.72 -1.70
C LEU A 123 1.39 -18.18 -2.27
N GLY A 124 1.05 -18.64 -3.47
CA GLY A 124 -0.26 -18.43 -4.10
C GLY A 124 -0.41 -17.12 -4.89
N LYS A 125 -1.38 -17.12 -5.82
CA LYS A 125 -1.61 -16.01 -6.77
C LYS A 125 -1.85 -14.66 -6.11
N HIS A 126 -2.55 -14.64 -4.98
CA HIS A 126 -2.81 -13.40 -4.23
C HIS A 126 -1.50 -12.73 -3.78
N ASN A 127 -0.48 -13.52 -3.38
CA ASN A 127 0.81 -12.97 -2.99
C ASN A 127 1.67 -12.52 -4.19
N GLN A 128 1.48 -13.13 -5.36
CA GLN A 128 2.08 -12.62 -6.60
C GLN A 128 1.60 -11.19 -6.86
N SER A 129 0.29 -10.96 -6.80
CA SER A 129 -0.31 -9.63 -6.97
C SER A 129 0.10 -8.65 -5.86
N ASN A 130 0.15 -9.10 -4.59
CA ASN A 130 0.59 -8.26 -3.47
C ASN A 130 2.02 -7.76 -3.64
N LEU A 131 2.98 -8.66 -3.92
CA LEU A 131 4.38 -8.28 -4.11
C LEU A 131 4.60 -7.47 -5.38
N ALA A 132 3.87 -7.76 -6.46
CA ALA A 132 3.90 -6.95 -7.67
C ALA A 132 3.44 -5.51 -7.40
N ALA A 133 2.37 -5.33 -6.63
CA ALA A 133 1.86 -4.01 -6.26
C ALA A 133 2.85 -3.24 -5.37
N VAL A 134 3.43 -3.91 -4.35
CA VAL A 134 4.45 -3.31 -3.48
C VAL A 134 5.64 -2.86 -4.31
N ARG A 135 6.20 -3.75 -5.15
CA ARG A 135 7.34 -3.44 -6.02
C ARG A 135 7.06 -2.23 -6.90
N LEU A 136 5.92 -2.20 -7.58
CA LEU A 136 5.57 -1.09 -8.45
C LEU A 136 5.47 0.23 -7.68
N LEU A 137 4.83 0.24 -6.50
CA LEU A 137 4.74 1.45 -5.68
C LEU A 137 6.12 1.95 -5.28
N THR A 138 6.97 1.07 -4.76
CA THR A 138 8.29 1.45 -4.25
C THR A 138 9.26 1.84 -5.37
N GLU A 139 9.15 1.25 -6.56
CA GLU A 139 9.88 1.71 -7.76
C GLU A 139 9.47 3.14 -8.14
N ASN A 140 8.18 3.49 -8.09
CA ASN A 140 7.73 4.87 -8.33
C ASN A 140 8.29 5.83 -7.28
N TYR A 141 8.23 5.47 -6.00
CA TYR A 141 8.82 6.27 -4.94
C TYR A 141 10.33 6.51 -5.14
N VAL A 142 11.07 5.48 -5.55
CA VAL A 142 12.52 5.56 -5.82
C VAL A 142 12.81 6.52 -6.97
N VAL A 143 12.06 6.42 -8.06
CA VAL A 143 12.19 7.33 -9.22
C VAL A 143 11.86 8.77 -8.83
N ASP A 144 10.73 9.00 -8.15
CA ASP A 144 10.29 10.32 -7.71
C ASP A 144 11.24 10.96 -6.69
N SER A 145 11.95 10.14 -5.92
CA SER A 145 12.96 10.58 -4.95
C SER A 145 14.36 10.71 -5.55
N HIS A 146 14.52 10.51 -6.86
CA HIS A 146 15.80 10.52 -7.57
C HIS A 146 16.85 9.56 -6.97
N LEU A 147 16.38 8.40 -6.50
CA LEU A 147 17.21 7.34 -5.95
C LEU A 147 17.62 6.34 -7.05
N ASP A 148 18.71 5.61 -6.80
CA ASP A 148 19.23 4.62 -7.74
C ASP A 148 18.29 3.40 -7.84
N LEU A 149 17.64 3.26 -9.00
CA LEU A 149 16.69 2.20 -9.29
C LEU A 149 17.35 0.82 -9.37
N ALA A 150 18.56 0.71 -9.93
CA ALA A 150 19.25 -0.57 -10.06
C ALA A 150 19.66 -1.09 -8.68
N MET A 151 20.27 -0.23 -7.85
CA MET A 151 20.60 -0.55 -6.47
C MET A 151 19.34 -0.89 -5.65
N TYR A 152 18.22 -0.21 -5.91
CA TYR A 152 16.94 -0.54 -5.26
C TYR A 152 16.46 -1.95 -5.64
N GLN A 153 16.50 -2.32 -6.92
CA GLN A 153 15.99 -3.61 -7.40
C GLN A 153 16.76 -4.79 -6.82
N GLU A 154 18.08 -4.66 -6.71
CA GLU A 154 18.93 -5.64 -6.00
C GLU A 154 18.51 -5.76 -4.53
N LYS A 155 18.41 -4.63 -3.81
CA LYS A 155 18.02 -4.64 -2.40
C LYS A 155 16.61 -5.15 -2.16
N PHE A 156 15.65 -4.81 -3.01
CA PHE A 156 14.27 -5.27 -2.89
C PHE A 156 14.22 -6.81 -2.96
N THR A 157 14.94 -7.40 -3.92
CA THR A 157 15.02 -8.86 -4.08
C THR A 157 15.61 -9.53 -2.84
N GLU A 158 16.69 -8.97 -2.28
CA GLU A 158 17.31 -9.49 -1.06
C GLU A 158 16.40 -9.36 0.18
N VAL A 159 15.69 -8.24 0.31
CA VAL A 159 14.75 -8.04 1.44
C VAL A 159 13.58 -9.02 1.35
N VAL A 160 12.95 -9.16 0.18
CA VAL A 160 11.74 -10.00 0.04
C VAL A 160 12.02 -11.48 0.34
N LYS A 161 13.23 -11.99 0.06
CA LYS A 161 13.67 -13.34 0.48
C LYS A 161 13.56 -13.55 1.99
N THR A 162 13.82 -12.50 2.77
CA THR A 162 13.84 -12.56 4.25
C THR A 162 12.49 -12.34 4.91
N VAL A 163 11.51 -11.76 4.19
CA VAL A 163 10.20 -11.43 4.78
C VAL A 163 9.35 -12.70 4.88
N SER A 164 8.88 -12.99 6.09
CA SER A 164 7.90 -14.05 6.32
C SER A 164 6.46 -13.53 6.16
N PRO A 165 5.53 -14.35 5.65
CA PRO A 165 4.10 -14.08 5.76
C PRO A 165 3.70 -13.89 7.23
N LEU A 166 2.71 -13.02 7.47
CA LEU A 166 2.11 -12.85 8.80
C LEU A 166 1.52 -14.17 9.31
N ASP A 167 1.46 -14.33 10.62
CA ASP A 167 0.83 -15.47 11.27
C ASP A 167 -0.61 -15.67 10.76
N HIS A 168 -1.01 -16.92 10.60
CA HIS A 168 -2.30 -17.34 10.03
C HIS A 168 -2.52 -17.01 8.54
N ARG A 169 -1.53 -16.45 7.82
CA ARG A 169 -1.53 -16.40 6.36
C ARG A 169 -0.73 -17.56 5.77
N LEU A 170 -1.06 -17.96 4.53
CA LEU A 170 -0.43 -19.06 3.80
C LEU A 170 1.11 -18.93 3.82
N LYS A 171 1.77 -19.84 4.54
CA LYS A 171 3.21 -19.88 4.74
C LYS A 171 3.76 -21.24 4.34
N LEU A 172 4.91 -21.27 3.66
CA LEU A 172 5.68 -22.49 3.45
C LEU A 172 6.35 -22.89 4.77
N LEU A 173 5.95 -24.03 5.35
CA LEU A 173 6.50 -24.52 6.62
C LEU A 173 7.63 -25.52 6.43
N THR A 174 7.63 -26.28 5.32
CA THR A 174 8.66 -27.29 4.98
C THR A 174 8.49 -27.67 3.51
N GLU A 175 9.61 -27.82 2.79
CA GLU A 175 9.69 -28.66 1.59
C GLU A 175 10.04 -30.09 2.03
N LYS A 176 9.51 -31.10 1.33
CA LYS A 176 9.81 -32.52 1.56
C LYS A 176 10.95 -32.97 0.66
#